data_AF-A0A1F2QSS9-F1
#
_entry.id   AF-A0A1F2QSS9-F1
#
_cell.length_a   1.000
_cell.length_b   1.000
_cell.length_c   1.000
_cell.angle_alpha   90.00
_cell.angle_beta   90.00
_cell.angle_gamma   90.00
#
_symmetry.space_group_name_H-M   'P 1'
#
loop_
_entity.id
_entity.type
_entity.pdbx_description
1 polymer ?
#
loop_
_entity_poly.entity_id
_entity_poly.type
_entity_poly.pdbx_seq_one_letter_code
_entity_poly.pdbx_strand_id
1 'polypeptide(L)'
;MLAVLLLASGVGWAQTVQELRLGDLARKVRAERAGRNLSKVPVFTNETLPSGGDGVSFVGTSRAAAATEGGEEGAAGGTAAAGGEKEKCDEACWRGKFRDKRGQITAAQGDLDILQREFNLARTQYYQDPNQAMRDQYSNTTAGGRELQQLQQRITDKQAQILRLQQELSGLEDQLRREGGNPGWARP
;
A
#
# COMPACT_ATOMS: atom_id res chain seq x y z
N MET A 1 34.47 -23.08 -63.31
CA MET A 1 33.92 -21.72 -63.54
C MET A 1 32.48 -21.91 -64.01
N LEU A 2 31.43 -21.26 -63.51
CA LEU A 2 31.31 -20.13 -62.60
C LEU A 2 29.88 -20.23 -62.05
N ALA A 3 29.73 -20.23 -60.72
CA ALA A 3 28.44 -20.32 -60.06
C ALA A 3 28.02 -18.96 -59.52
N VAL A 4 26.86 -18.50 -60.00
CA VAL A 4 25.72 -18.07 -59.18
C VAL A 4 25.73 -16.67 -58.51
N LEU A 5 24.56 -16.03 -58.68
CA LEU A 5 23.87 -15.01 -57.86
C LEU A 5 24.10 -13.50 -58.11
N LEU A 6 23.41 -13.02 -59.15
CA LEU A 6 22.39 -11.95 -59.14
C LEU A 6 22.33 -11.03 -57.89
N LEU A 7 22.82 -9.80 -58.09
CA LEU A 7 22.47 -8.60 -57.33
C LEU A 7 21.08 -8.10 -57.76
N ALA A 8 20.08 -8.24 -56.89
CA ALA A 8 18.79 -7.56 -57.01
C ALA A 8 18.83 -6.28 -56.15
N SER A 9 19.01 -5.16 -56.84
CA SER A 9 18.98 -3.80 -56.30
C SER A 9 17.59 -3.43 -55.76
N GLY A 10 17.57 -2.70 -54.64
CA GLY A 10 16.41 -2.45 -53.81
C GLY A 10 15.29 -1.64 -54.48
N VAL A 11 14.07 -2.17 -54.36
CA VAL A 11 12.83 -1.41 -54.52
C VAL A 11 12.48 -0.85 -53.14
N GLY A 12 12.50 0.47 -53.03
CA GLY A 12 12.11 1.20 -51.83
C GLY A 12 10.67 0.91 -51.45
N TRP A 13 10.49 0.47 -50.20
CA TRP A 13 9.24 0.56 -49.48
C TRP A 13 9.53 1.38 -48.23
N ALA A 14 9.53 2.70 -48.37
CA ALA A 14 9.31 3.59 -47.25
C ALA A 14 7.85 3.38 -46.81
N GLN A 15 7.64 2.43 -45.89
CA GLN A 15 6.37 2.27 -45.22
C GLN A 15 6.13 3.53 -44.40
N THR A 16 5.25 4.39 -44.91
CA THR A 16 4.62 5.47 -44.16
C THR A 16 3.76 4.87 -43.07
N VAL A 17 4.39 4.46 -41.97
CA VAL A 17 3.71 4.31 -40.69
C VAL A 17 3.54 5.72 -40.13
N GLN A 18 2.58 6.47 -40.71
CA GLN A 18 1.98 7.60 -40.02
C GLN A 18 1.16 7.02 -38.88
N GLU A 19 1.86 6.67 -37.79
CA GLU A 19 1.26 6.52 -36.48
C GLU A 19 0.38 7.75 -36.24
N LEU A 20 -0.89 7.54 -35.90
CA LEU A 20 -1.70 8.57 -35.29
C LEU A 20 -0.91 9.11 -34.10
N ARG A 21 -0.30 10.28 -34.28
CA ARG A 21 0.64 10.82 -33.30
C ARG A 21 -0.11 11.01 -31.99
N LEU A 22 0.47 10.53 -30.89
CA LEU A 22 -0.08 10.70 -29.53
C LEU A 22 -0.42 12.18 -29.24
N GLY A 23 0.35 13.11 -29.82
CA GLY A 23 0.08 14.54 -29.73
C GLY A 23 -1.25 14.97 -30.37
N ASP A 24 -1.66 14.35 -31.48
CA ASP A 24 -2.91 14.68 -32.17
C ASP A 24 -4.11 14.03 -31.46
N LEU A 25 -3.94 12.83 -30.90
CA LEU A 25 -4.93 12.24 -29.98
C LEU A 25 -5.10 13.10 -28.72
N ALA A 26 -4.00 13.57 -28.11
CA ALA A 26 -4.06 14.45 -26.95
C ALA A 26 -4.77 15.78 -27.27
N ARG A 27 -4.54 16.37 -28.46
CA ARG A 27 -5.27 17.57 -28.91
C ARG A 27 -6.77 17.30 -29.10
N LYS A 28 -7.14 16.17 -29.71
CA LYS A 28 -8.55 15.77 -29.87
C LYS A 28 -9.26 15.59 -28.52
N VAL A 29 -8.64 14.89 -27.57
CA VAL A 29 -9.21 14.70 -26.22
C VAL A 29 -9.38 16.04 -25.49
N ARG A 30 -8.45 16.99 -25.63
CA ARG A 30 -8.62 18.33 -25.05
C ARG A 30 -9.77 19.10 -25.69
N ALA A 31 -9.91 19.04 -27.02
CA ALA A 31 -11.01 19.68 -27.74
C ALA A 31 -12.38 19.09 -27.34
N GLU A 32 -12.48 17.76 -27.22
CA GLU A 32 -13.68 17.09 -26.74
C GLU A 32 -14.04 17.46 -25.30
N ARG A 33 -13.04 17.60 -24.42
CA ARG A 33 -13.28 18.05 -23.03
C ARG A 33 -13.73 19.51 -22.95
N ALA A 34 -13.21 20.37 -23.82
CA ALA A 34 -13.60 21.79 -23.87
C ALA A 34 -15.06 21.98 -24.34
N GLY A 35 -15.57 21.08 -25.20
CA GLY A 35 -16.96 21.10 -25.68
C GLY A 35 -17.97 20.44 -24.73
N ARG A 36 -17.53 19.82 -23.62
CA ARG A 36 -18.44 19.22 -22.63
C ARG A 36 -19.00 20.29 -21.72
N ASN A 37 -20.31 20.26 -21.51
CA ASN A 37 -20.97 21.07 -20.48
C ASN A 37 -20.62 20.53 -19.09
N LEU A 38 -19.51 21.02 -18.53
CA LEU A 38 -19.02 20.67 -17.19
C LEU A 38 -19.96 21.15 -16.06
N SER A 39 -20.91 22.02 -16.36
CA SER A 39 -21.92 22.52 -15.43
C SER A 39 -22.88 21.46 -14.89
N LYS A 40 -22.97 20.29 -15.54
CA LYS A 40 -23.79 19.15 -15.08
C LYS A 40 -22.98 18.09 -14.31
N VAL A 41 -21.66 18.25 -14.21
CA VAL A 41 -20.80 17.33 -13.46
C VAL A 41 -20.70 17.86 -12.03
N PRO A 42 -21.05 17.06 -11.00
CA PRO A 42 -20.92 17.51 -9.62
C PRO A 42 -19.45 17.76 -9.30
N VAL A 43 -19.11 19.02 -8.98
CA VAL A 43 -17.76 19.40 -8.54
C VAL A 43 -17.72 19.20 -7.03
N PHE A 44 -17.07 18.12 -6.60
CA PHE A 44 -16.84 17.86 -5.18
C PHE A 44 -15.67 18.73 -4.70
N THR A 45 -15.98 19.83 -4.02
CA THR A 45 -15.03 20.66 -3.25
C THR A 45 -15.18 20.37 -1.77
N ASN A 46 -14.27 20.88 -0.92
CA ASN A 46 -14.33 20.69 0.54
C ASN A 46 -15.68 21.12 1.15
N GLU A 47 -16.39 22.04 0.49
CA GLU A 47 -17.70 22.56 0.91
C GLU A 47 -18.90 21.74 0.42
N THR A 48 -18.71 20.90 -0.60
CA THR A 48 -19.77 20.06 -1.20
C THR A 48 -19.50 18.57 -0.96
N LEU A 49 -18.60 18.25 -0.04
CA LEU A 49 -18.42 16.89 0.42
C LEU A 49 -19.74 16.44 1.07
N PRO A 50 -20.30 15.29 0.69
CA PRO A 50 -21.44 14.74 1.40
C PRO A 50 -21.02 14.45 2.84
N SER A 51 -21.52 15.24 3.78
CA SER A 51 -21.33 15.05 5.22
C SER A 51 -22.22 13.94 5.80
N GLY A 52 -23.01 13.27 4.95
CA GLY A 52 -23.77 12.08 5.29
C GLY A 52 -23.02 10.83 4.82
N GLY A 53 -22.78 9.89 5.74
CA GLY A 53 -22.00 8.66 5.52
C GLY A 53 -22.60 7.63 4.55
N ASP A 54 -23.53 8.01 3.68
CA ASP A 54 -24.31 7.09 2.84
C ASP A 54 -23.66 6.76 1.48
N GLY A 55 -22.42 7.22 1.22
CA GLY A 55 -21.76 7.04 -0.08
C GLY A 55 -20.31 6.54 -0.05
N VAL A 56 -19.70 6.43 1.13
CA VAL A 56 -18.33 5.93 1.28
C VAL A 56 -18.39 4.56 1.94
N SER A 57 -18.24 3.50 1.14
CA SER A 57 -17.96 2.17 1.67
C SER A 57 -16.59 2.19 2.35
N PHE A 58 -16.58 2.44 3.66
CA PHE A 58 -15.40 2.27 4.49
C PHE A 58 -15.23 0.78 4.81
N VAL A 59 -14.25 0.13 4.18
CA VAL A 59 -13.80 -1.21 4.61
C VAL A 59 -12.84 -1.01 5.78
N GLY A 60 -13.39 -1.04 6.99
CA GLY A 60 -12.71 -0.85 8.26
C GLY A 60 -13.72 -0.39 9.29
N THR A 61 -13.48 -0.54 10.60
CA THR A 61 -14.39 0.02 11.61
C THR A 61 -14.05 1.50 11.80
N SER A 62 -14.94 2.42 11.44
CA SER A 62 -14.74 3.85 11.68
C SER A 62 -15.04 4.12 13.14
N ARG A 63 -13.99 4.25 13.97
CA ARG A 63 -14.12 4.75 15.34
C ARG A 63 -14.58 6.20 15.28
N ALA A 64 -15.80 6.47 15.74
CA ALA A 64 -16.31 7.82 15.92
C ALA A 64 -15.37 8.61 16.83
N ALA A 65 -14.73 9.65 16.28
CA ALA A 65 -14.00 10.64 17.05
C ALA A 65 -15.01 11.63 17.63
N ALA A 66 -15.34 11.45 18.91
CA ALA A 66 -15.92 12.51 19.71
C ALA A 66 -14.79 13.50 20.04
N ALA A 67 -14.96 14.75 19.61
CA ALA A 67 -14.15 15.86 20.03
C ALA A 67 -14.57 16.30 21.44
N THR A 68 -13.62 16.32 22.38
CA THR A 68 -13.54 17.30 23.48
C THR A 68 -12.10 17.34 23.99
N GLU A 69 -11.57 18.56 24.08
CA GLU A 69 -10.24 18.94 24.54
C GLU A 69 -10.05 18.73 26.05
N GLY A 70 -8.80 18.50 26.46
CA GLY A 70 -8.23 18.99 27.72
C GLY A 70 -8.25 18.05 28.93
N GLY A 71 -7.06 17.82 29.52
CA GLY A 71 -6.92 17.46 30.93
C GLY A 71 -6.06 16.23 31.23
N GLU A 72 -4.83 16.47 31.65
CA GLU A 72 -3.86 15.50 32.15
C GLU A 72 -4.16 15.10 33.61
N GLU A 73 -3.74 13.88 33.96
CA GLU A 73 -3.42 13.34 35.29
C GLU A 73 -4.52 13.01 36.33
N GLY A 74 -4.44 11.76 36.84
CA GLY A 74 -5.24 11.28 37.96
C GLY A 74 -5.21 9.76 38.12
N ALA A 75 -4.12 9.23 38.70
CA ALA A 75 -4.07 7.85 39.18
C ALA A 75 -4.95 7.66 40.42
N ALA A 76 -5.83 6.66 40.44
CA ALA A 76 -6.17 5.89 41.64
C ALA A 76 -7.04 4.66 41.31
N GLY A 77 -6.54 3.51 41.73
CA GLY A 77 -7.23 2.33 42.25
C GLY A 77 -8.69 2.06 41.91
N GLY A 78 -8.92 0.92 41.26
CA GLY A 78 -10.21 0.24 41.23
C GLY A 78 -10.04 -1.24 40.95
N THR A 79 -9.65 -2.01 41.96
CA THR A 79 -9.91 -3.46 41.99
C THR A 79 -11.41 -3.70 41.88
N ALA A 80 -11.85 -4.20 40.73
CA ALA A 80 -13.10 -4.92 40.59
C ALA A 80 -12.78 -6.24 39.89
N ALA A 81 -12.54 -7.27 40.69
CA ALA A 81 -12.88 -8.62 40.26
C ALA A 81 -14.40 -8.66 40.09
N ALA A 82 -14.86 -8.53 38.86
CA ALA A 82 -16.18 -8.96 38.46
C ALA A 82 -15.99 -10.18 37.56
N GLY A 83 -16.34 -11.35 38.09
CA GLY A 83 -16.64 -12.50 37.27
C GLY A 83 -17.80 -12.13 36.35
N GLY A 84 -17.46 -11.71 35.13
CA GLY A 84 -18.37 -11.65 34.02
C GLY A 84 -18.22 -12.96 33.26
N GLU A 85 -19.30 -13.72 33.19
CA GLU A 85 -19.47 -14.81 32.25
C GLU A 85 -18.89 -14.38 30.90
N LYS A 86 -17.80 -15.05 30.47
CA LYS A 86 -17.19 -14.79 29.17
C LYS A 86 -18.27 -15.06 28.13
N GLU A 87 -18.89 -14.01 27.63
CA GLU A 87 -19.77 -14.10 26.48
C GLU A 87 -18.94 -14.79 25.38
N LYS A 88 -19.29 -16.04 25.10
CA LYS A 88 -18.54 -16.88 24.16
C LYS A 88 -18.62 -16.19 22.80
N CYS A 89 -17.48 -15.69 22.33
CA CYS A 89 -17.34 -15.18 20.97
C CYS A 89 -17.84 -16.26 20.00
N ASP A 90 -18.87 -15.93 19.23
CA ASP A 90 -19.51 -16.82 18.27
C ASP A 90 -18.68 -16.94 16.98
N GLU A 91 -19.15 -17.73 16.02
CA GLU A 91 -18.44 -17.94 14.74
C GLU A 91 -18.15 -16.62 14.02
N ALA A 92 -19.13 -15.70 13.97
CA ALA A 92 -18.99 -14.42 13.29
C ALA A 92 -17.90 -13.55 13.96
N CYS A 93 -17.91 -13.48 15.29
CA CYS A 93 -16.89 -12.79 16.07
C CYS A 93 -15.49 -13.37 15.80
N TRP A 94 -15.33 -14.71 15.81
CA TRP A 94 -14.04 -15.35 15.55
C TRP A 94 -13.56 -15.13 14.12
N ARG A 95 -14.42 -15.34 13.13
CA ARG A 95 -14.09 -15.09 11.72
C ARG A 95 -13.67 -13.64 11.49
N GLY A 96 -14.33 -12.69 12.15
CA GLY A 96 -13.96 -11.28 12.15
C GLY A 96 -12.52 -11.07 12.64
N LYS A 97 -12.18 -11.60 13.83
CA LYS A 97 -10.81 -11.49 14.39
C LYS A 97 -9.74 -12.05 13.45
N PHE A 98 -9.98 -13.24 12.87
CA PHE A 98 -9.04 -13.86 11.94
C PHE A 98 -8.91 -13.08 10.63
N ARG A 99 -10.03 -12.64 10.05
CA ARG A 99 -10.01 -11.79 8.85
C ARG A 99 -9.23 -10.51 9.09
N ASP A 100 -9.47 -9.84 10.21
CA ASP A 100 -8.84 -8.57 10.52
C ASP A 100 -7.32 -8.76 10.73
N LYS A 101 -6.89 -9.83 11.41
CA LYS A 101 -5.45 -10.13 11.54
C LYS A 101 -4.79 -10.49 10.22
N ARG A 102 -5.44 -11.29 9.37
CA ARG A 102 -4.91 -11.56 8.02
C ARG A 102 -4.83 -10.29 7.19
N GLY A 103 -5.84 -9.41 7.29
CA GLY A 103 -5.83 -8.08 6.67
C GLY A 103 -4.63 -7.24 7.11
N GLN A 104 -4.30 -7.23 8.40
CA GLN A 104 -3.10 -6.55 8.92
C GLN A 104 -1.81 -7.15 8.34
N ILE A 105 -1.71 -8.48 8.22
CA ILE A 105 -0.56 -9.14 7.60
C ILE A 105 -0.45 -8.75 6.13
N THR A 106 -1.53 -8.82 5.35
CA THR A 106 -1.53 -8.47 3.93
C THR A 106 -1.18 -6.99 3.71
N ALA A 107 -1.75 -6.08 4.51
CA ALA A 107 -1.38 -4.67 4.46
C ALA A 107 0.11 -4.47 4.76
N ALA A 108 0.62 -5.14 5.81
CA ALA A 108 2.03 -5.06 6.17
C ALA A 108 2.97 -5.61 5.09
N GLN A 109 2.58 -6.67 4.39
CA GLN A 109 3.30 -7.21 3.24
C GLN A 109 3.31 -6.24 2.05
N GLY A 110 2.19 -5.55 1.79
CA GLY A 110 2.10 -4.51 0.77
C GLY A 110 3.03 -3.33 1.05
N ASP A 111 3.05 -2.86 2.30
CA ASP A 111 3.97 -1.79 2.73
C ASP A 111 5.44 -2.21 2.59
N LEU A 112 5.77 -3.46 2.94
CA LEU A 112 7.13 -4.00 2.77
C LEU A 112 7.55 -3.96 1.31
N ASP A 113 6.69 -4.38 0.40
CA ASP A 113 6.94 -4.39 -1.04
C ASP A 113 7.14 -2.96 -1.60
N ILE A 114 6.35 -1.98 -1.11
CA ILE A 114 6.57 -0.56 -1.41
C ILE A 114 7.96 -0.11 -0.92
N LEU A 115 8.31 -0.38 0.34
CA LEU A 115 9.61 0.01 0.91
C LEU A 115 10.78 -0.61 0.15
N GLN A 116 10.65 -1.86 -0.30
CA GLN A 116 11.66 -2.53 -1.12
C GLN A 116 11.82 -1.85 -2.48
N ARG A 117 10.73 -1.47 -3.13
CA ARG A 117 10.79 -0.69 -4.39
C ARG A 117 11.41 0.68 -4.19
N GLU A 118 11.04 1.39 -3.12
CA GLU A 118 11.61 2.68 -2.76
C GLU A 118 13.11 2.57 -2.50
N PHE A 119 13.53 1.56 -1.75
CA PHE A 119 14.95 1.29 -1.51
C PHE A 119 15.72 1.04 -2.80
N ASN A 120 15.17 0.21 -3.70
CA ASN A 120 15.80 -0.05 -4.99
C ASN A 120 15.89 1.21 -5.86
N LEU A 121 14.84 2.02 -5.88
CA LEU A 121 14.80 3.29 -6.61
C LEU A 121 15.85 4.28 -6.04
N ALA A 122 15.84 4.49 -4.72
CA ALA A 122 16.80 5.35 -4.04
C ALA A 122 18.23 4.88 -4.31
N ARG A 123 18.47 3.57 -4.28
CA ARG A 123 19.78 2.97 -4.60
C ARG A 123 20.21 3.28 -6.03
N THR A 124 19.31 3.09 -7.00
CA THR A 124 19.60 3.38 -8.41
C THR A 124 19.86 4.85 -8.63
N GLN A 125 19.12 5.76 -8.00
CA GLN A 125 19.32 7.22 -8.14
C GLN A 125 20.62 7.67 -7.48
N TYR A 126 20.89 7.15 -6.29
CA TYR A 126 22.02 7.55 -5.48
C TYR A 126 23.36 7.13 -6.08
N TYR A 127 23.44 5.90 -6.59
CA TYR A 127 24.66 5.37 -7.19
C TYR A 127 24.79 5.63 -8.71
N GLN A 128 24.02 6.58 -9.28
CA GLN A 128 24.25 7.05 -10.65
C GLN A 128 25.62 7.73 -10.81
N ASP A 129 26.09 8.44 -9.79
CA ASP A 129 27.42 9.03 -9.76
C ASP A 129 28.40 8.11 -9.02
N PRO A 130 29.33 7.43 -9.71
CA PRO A 130 30.29 6.53 -9.08
C PRO A 130 31.20 7.23 -8.05
N ASN A 131 31.36 8.56 -8.12
CA ASN A 131 32.13 9.31 -7.13
C ASN A 131 31.38 9.49 -5.80
N GLN A 132 30.04 9.48 -5.81
CA GLN A 132 29.24 9.51 -4.57
C GLN A 132 29.39 8.19 -3.80
N ALA A 133 29.39 7.06 -4.50
CA ALA A 133 29.59 5.74 -3.92
C ALA A 133 30.93 5.62 -3.16
N MET A 134 32.01 6.18 -3.73
CA MET A 134 33.32 6.20 -3.08
C MET A 134 33.35 7.09 -1.84
N ARG A 135 32.73 8.27 -1.88
CA ARG A 135 32.68 9.20 -0.72
C ARG A 135 31.92 8.61 0.46
N ASP A 136 30.89 7.83 0.18
CA ASP A 136 30.07 7.21 1.23
C ASP A 136 30.75 6.06 1.95
N GLN A 137 31.58 5.26 1.27
CA GLN A 137 32.34 4.17 1.90
C GLN A 137 33.15 4.64 3.12
N TYR A 138 33.56 5.91 3.14
CA TYR A 138 34.38 6.46 4.23
C TYR A 138 33.59 7.20 5.30
N SER A 139 32.32 7.56 5.07
CA SER A 139 31.64 8.50 5.96
C SER A 139 30.20 8.16 6.31
N ASN A 140 29.45 7.41 5.48
CA ASN A 140 28.01 7.20 5.65
C ASN A 140 27.21 8.50 5.98
N THR A 141 27.76 9.69 5.66
CA THR A 141 27.21 10.98 6.10
C THR A 141 26.53 11.75 4.97
N THR A 142 26.50 11.23 3.75
CA THR A 142 25.77 11.88 2.66
C THR A 142 24.26 11.69 2.85
N ALA A 143 23.47 12.65 2.36
CA ALA A 143 22.01 12.60 2.48
C ALA A 143 21.40 11.30 1.91
N GLY A 144 21.89 10.84 0.75
CA GLY A 144 21.40 9.60 0.12
C GLY A 144 21.84 8.33 0.86
N GLY A 145 23.04 8.29 1.44
CA GLY A 145 23.46 7.19 2.32
C GLY A 145 22.57 7.03 3.54
N ARG A 146 22.19 8.16 4.18
CA ARG A 146 21.23 8.17 5.30
C ARG A 146 19.83 7.71 4.87
N GLU A 147 19.35 8.15 3.71
CA GLU A 147 18.06 7.72 3.18
C GLU A 147 18.02 6.20 2.96
N LEU A 148 19.06 5.63 2.33
CA LEU A 148 19.19 4.19 2.15
C LEU A 148 19.19 3.44 3.47
N GLN A 149 19.91 3.95 4.48
CA GLN A 149 19.92 3.36 5.82
C GLN A 149 18.53 3.42 6.48
N GLN A 150 17.81 4.54 6.35
CA GLN A 150 16.47 4.68 6.91
C GLN A 150 15.47 3.74 6.23
N LEU A 151 15.51 3.62 4.89
CA LEU A 151 14.67 2.69 4.15
C LEU A 151 14.99 1.23 4.54
N GLN A 152 16.28 0.89 4.67
CA GLN A 152 16.71 -0.42 5.14
C GLN A 152 16.18 -0.72 6.55
N GLN A 153 16.26 0.24 7.48
CA GLN A 153 15.73 0.09 8.83
C GLN A 153 14.22 -0.13 8.79
N ARG A 154 13.47 0.67 8.02
CA ARG A 154 12.01 0.51 7.86
C ARG A 154 11.65 -0.86 7.29
N ILE A 155 12.43 -1.39 6.33
CA ILE A 155 12.24 -2.76 5.81
C ILE A 155 12.42 -3.79 6.93
N THR A 156 13.48 -3.68 7.72
CA THR A 156 13.74 -4.60 8.85
C THR A 156 12.64 -4.52 9.90
N ASP A 157 12.21 -3.31 10.27
CA ASP A 157 11.12 -3.10 11.23
C ASP A 157 9.80 -3.70 10.70
N LYS A 158 9.53 -3.54 9.40
CA LYS A 158 8.33 -4.11 8.76
C LYS A 158 8.37 -5.64 8.71
N GLN A 159 9.53 -6.23 8.43
CA GLN A 159 9.71 -7.68 8.50
C GLN A 159 9.46 -8.20 9.92
N ALA A 160 10.00 -7.53 10.94
CA ALA A 160 9.74 -7.87 12.33
C ALA A 160 8.25 -7.74 12.69
N GLN A 161 7.57 -6.70 12.18
CA GLN A 161 6.13 -6.52 12.36
C GLN A 161 5.33 -7.68 11.76
N ILE A 162 5.68 -8.14 10.55
CA ILE A 162 5.01 -9.27 9.91
C ILE A 162 5.17 -10.55 10.74
N LEU A 163 6.38 -10.83 11.23
CA LEU A 163 6.63 -11.99 12.09
C LEU A 163 5.82 -11.92 13.38
N ARG A 164 5.75 -10.75 14.01
CA ARG A 164 4.92 -10.53 15.19
C ARG A 164 3.43 -10.75 14.90
N LEU A 165 2.92 -10.24 13.78
CA LEU A 165 1.52 -10.44 13.39
C LEU A 165 1.21 -11.92 13.12
N GLN A 166 2.15 -12.66 12.53
CA GLN A 166 2.01 -14.11 12.34
C GLN A 166 1.97 -14.86 13.68
N GLN A 167 2.79 -14.44 14.65
CA GLN A 167 2.76 -15.01 16.00
C GLN A 167 1.47 -14.65 16.75
N GLU A 168 0.95 -13.44 16.56
CA GLU A 168 -0.36 -13.05 17.11
C GLU A 168 -1.51 -13.83 16.47
N LEU A 169 -1.41 -14.15 15.17
CA LEU A 169 -2.36 -15.01 14.47
C LEU A 169 -2.39 -16.42 15.06
N SER A 170 -1.23 -17.05 15.29
CA SER A 170 -1.18 -18.37 15.94
C SER A 170 -1.68 -18.31 17.39
N GLY A 171 -1.39 -17.23 18.11
CA GLY A 171 -1.95 -16.98 19.44
C GLY A 171 -3.49 -16.91 19.45
N LEU A 172 -4.11 -16.35 18.40
CA LEU A 172 -5.57 -16.37 18.22
C LEU A 172 -6.10 -17.78 17.95
N GLU A 173 -5.40 -18.61 17.18
CA GLU A 173 -5.77 -20.01 16.97
C GLU A 173 -5.73 -20.81 18.27
N ASP A 174 -4.73 -20.57 19.11
CA ASP A 174 -4.62 -21.16 20.44
C ASP A 174 -5.74 -20.69 21.37
N GLN A 175 -6.13 -19.42 21.26
CA GLN A 175 -7.26 -18.89 22.02
C GLN A 175 -8.58 -19.54 21.58
N LEU A 176 -8.81 -19.67 20.27
CA LEU A 176 -9.98 -20.36 19.73
C LEU A 176 -10.08 -21.79 20.27
N ARG A 177 -8.96 -22.53 20.30
CA ARG A 177 -8.92 -23.90 20.85
C ARG A 177 -9.22 -23.93 22.35
N ARG A 178 -8.65 -23.00 23.13
CA ARG A 178 -8.89 -22.89 24.57
C ARG A 178 -10.35 -22.56 24.91
N GLU A 179 -11.01 -21.78 24.06
CA GLU A 179 -12.42 -21.42 24.22
C GLU A 179 -13.38 -22.48 23.66
N GLY A 180 -12.85 -23.59 23.13
CA GLY A 180 -13.63 -24.72 22.60
C GLY A 180 -14.30 -24.42 21.26
N GLY A 181 -13.85 -23.39 20.55
CA GLY A 181 -14.38 -23.03 19.24
C GLY A 181 -13.92 -23.99 18.13
N ASN A 182 -14.71 -24.07 17.05
CA ASN A 182 -14.39 -24.95 15.93
C ASN A 182 -13.15 -24.42 15.16
N PRO A 183 -12.08 -25.22 14.97
CA PRO A 183 -10.91 -24.82 14.19
C PRO A 183 -11.23 -24.36 12.76
N GLY A 184 -12.36 -24.79 12.19
CA GLY A 184 -12.85 -24.33 10.89
C GLY A 184 -13.15 -22.83 10.82
N TRP A 185 -13.42 -22.17 11.95
CA TRP A 185 -13.64 -20.72 12.01
C TRP A 185 -12.36 -19.90 11.77
N ALA A 186 -11.19 -20.52 11.97
CA ALA A 186 -9.88 -19.91 11.70
C ALA A 186 -9.45 -20.01 10.23
N ARG A 187 -10.26 -20.59 9.35
CA ARG A 187 -9.94 -20.67 7.91
C ARG A 187 -10.39 -19.41 7.14
N PRO A 188 -9.72 -19.05 6.04
CA PRO A 188 -10.17 -18.00 5.13
C PRO A 188 -11.52 -18.30 4.48
#